data_AF-A0A2E9YKW8-F1
#
_entry.id   AF-A0A2E9YKW8-F1
#
_cell.length_a   1.000
_cell.length_b   1.000
_cell.length_c   1.000
_cell.angle_alpha   90.00
_cell.angle_beta   90.00
_cell.angle_gamma   90.00
#
_symmetry.space_group_name_H-M   'P 1'
#
loop_
_entity.id
_entity.type
_entity.pdbx_description
1 polymer ?
#
loop_
_entity_poly.entity_id
_entity_poly.type
_entity_poly.pdbx_seq_one_letter_code
_entity_poly.pdbx_strand_id
1 'polypeptide(L)'
;MSGSGRCLCGEINFKYESEPSLFLICHCTDCQRATGSPVASIIVIPETDFYCEGELGSYTCETNVTRSFCKNCGSQVFSRAESAPGVVLIKTGVLDEQPKIEPNLGCWKKSKPGWLNIEHPENTFDENPVLG
;
A
#
# COMPACT_ATOMS: atom_id res chain seq x y z
N MET A 1 -11.98 5.32 -13.22
CA MET A 1 -11.88 6.56 -12.43
C MET A 1 -10.42 6.73 -12.05
N SER A 2 -10.01 7.95 -11.77
CA SER A 2 -8.68 8.28 -11.28
C SER A 2 -8.66 8.37 -9.75
N GLY A 3 -7.48 8.22 -9.13
CA GLY A 3 -7.27 8.46 -7.70
C GLY A 3 -5.89 9.04 -7.43
N SER A 4 -5.65 9.46 -6.19
CA SER A 4 -4.40 10.07 -5.76
C SER A 4 -4.00 9.60 -4.37
N GLY A 5 -2.77 9.93 -4.00
CA GLY A 5 -2.28 9.71 -2.66
C GLY A 5 -0.95 10.39 -2.44
N ARG A 6 -0.49 10.31 -1.20
CA ARG A 6 0.74 10.93 -0.74
C ARG A 6 1.37 10.15 0.42
N CYS A 7 2.68 10.27 0.56
CA CYS A 7 3.35 9.76 1.76
C CYS A 7 2.95 10.55 3.02
N LEU A 8 3.33 10.06 4.20
CA LEU A 8 2.99 10.68 5.49
C LEU A 8 3.40 12.16 5.58
N CYS A 9 4.57 12.54 5.08
CA CYS A 9 5.03 13.93 5.09
C CYS A 9 4.56 14.76 3.88
N GLY A 10 3.90 14.15 2.89
CA GLY A 10 3.41 14.85 1.70
C GLY A 10 4.47 15.18 0.64
N GLU A 11 5.74 14.82 0.82
CA GLU A 11 6.80 15.07 -0.17
C GLU A 11 6.70 14.18 -1.42
N ILE A 12 6.13 12.97 -1.25
CA ILE A 12 5.79 12.10 -2.37
C ILE A 12 4.31 12.25 -2.64
N ASN A 13 3.97 12.58 -3.88
CA ASN A 13 2.60 12.66 -4.36
C ASN A 13 2.47 11.80 -5.60
N PHE A 14 1.34 11.13 -5.75
CA PHE A 14 1.07 10.32 -6.93
C PHE A 14 -0.39 10.40 -7.34
N LYS A 15 -0.64 10.09 -8.61
CA LYS A 15 -1.98 9.91 -9.16
C LYS A 15 -2.01 8.66 -10.05
N TYR A 16 -3.20 8.11 -10.23
CA TYR A 16 -3.46 7.10 -11.23
C TYR A 16 -4.77 7.36 -11.95
N GLU A 17 -4.90 6.90 -13.20
CA GLU A 17 -5.99 7.31 -14.09
C GLU A 17 -7.01 6.20 -14.42
N SER A 18 -6.79 4.98 -13.91
CA SER A 18 -7.68 3.82 -14.11
C SER A 18 -8.22 3.22 -12.82
N GLU A 19 -9.30 2.44 -12.95
CA GLU A 19 -9.79 1.63 -11.84
C GLU A 19 -8.77 0.56 -11.45
N PRO A 20 -8.58 0.29 -10.15
CA PRO A 20 -7.84 -0.86 -9.71
C PRO A 20 -8.40 -2.16 -10.26
N SER A 21 -7.53 -2.92 -10.92
CA SER A 21 -7.85 -4.27 -11.42
C SER A 21 -8.03 -5.28 -10.28
N LEU A 22 -7.31 -5.07 -9.17
CA LEU A 22 -7.30 -5.93 -7.99
C LEU A 22 -7.12 -5.09 -6.72
N PHE A 23 -7.70 -5.56 -5.63
CA PHE A 23 -7.37 -5.15 -4.26
C PHE A 23 -6.96 -6.39 -3.48
N LEU A 24 -5.66 -6.48 -3.20
CA LEU A 24 -5.04 -7.61 -2.55
C LEU A 24 -4.63 -7.33 -1.10
N ILE A 25 -4.76 -8.37 -0.29
CA ILE A 25 -4.38 -8.43 1.12
C ILE A 25 -3.32 -9.53 1.25
N CYS A 26 -2.08 -9.12 1.51
CA CYS A 26 -0.92 -10.02 1.53
C CYS A 26 -0.40 -10.22 2.95
N HIS A 27 -0.31 -11.48 3.38
CA HIS A 27 0.23 -11.85 4.69
C HIS A 27 1.65 -12.43 4.64
N CYS A 28 2.35 -12.43 3.50
CA CYS A 28 3.71 -12.98 3.48
C CYS A 28 4.64 -12.22 4.44
N THR A 29 5.67 -12.88 4.95
CA THR A 29 6.60 -12.32 5.92
C THR A 29 7.34 -11.09 5.38
N ASP A 30 7.64 -11.05 4.08
CA ASP A 30 8.26 -9.90 3.44
C ASP A 30 7.34 -8.68 3.47
N CYS A 31 6.04 -8.88 3.24
CA CYS A 31 5.06 -7.81 3.31
C CYS A 31 4.88 -7.32 4.75
N GLN A 32 4.82 -8.23 5.73
CA GLN A 32 4.73 -7.86 7.14
C GLN A 32 5.95 -7.02 7.60
N ARG A 33 7.16 -7.48 7.25
CA ARG A 33 8.40 -6.78 7.58
C ARG A 33 8.50 -5.43 6.86
N ALA A 34 8.07 -5.38 5.61
CA ALA A 34 8.10 -4.16 4.83
C ALA A 34 7.14 -3.11 5.38
N THR A 35 5.88 -3.47 5.66
CA THR A 35 4.89 -2.48 6.11
C THR A 35 4.96 -2.19 7.60
N GLY A 36 5.65 -3.03 8.40
CA GLY A 36 5.56 -3.00 9.86
C GLY A 36 4.16 -3.35 10.39
N SER A 37 3.28 -3.82 9.52
CA SER A 37 1.88 -4.18 9.80
C SER A 37 1.70 -5.70 9.65
N PRO A 38 0.69 -6.32 10.30
CA PRO A 38 0.37 -7.74 10.09
C PRO A 38 -0.04 -8.09 8.65
N VAL A 39 -0.18 -7.09 7.78
CA VAL A 39 -0.58 -7.24 6.39
C VAL A 39 -0.03 -6.12 5.50
N ALA A 40 0.03 -6.37 4.20
CA ALA A 40 0.06 -5.30 3.20
C ALA A 40 -1.27 -5.27 2.44
N SER A 41 -1.94 -4.11 2.47
CA SER A 41 -3.11 -3.80 1.66
C SER A 41 -2.67 -3.04 0.41
N ILE A 42 -3.03 -3.57 -0.76
CA ILE A 42 -2.44 -3.13 -2.03
C ILE A 42 -3.52 -3.09 -3.12
N ILE A 43 -3.55 -2.02 -3.91
CA ILE A 43 -4.28 -1.99 -5.19
C ILE A 43 -3.31 -2.17 -6.37
N VAL A 44 -3.83 -2.70 -7.47
CA VAL A 44 -3.04 -2.95 -8.70
C VAL A 44 -3.54 -2.06 -9.83
N ILE A 45 -2.66 -1.17 -10.28
CA ILE A 45 -2.89 -0.22 -11.38
C ILE A 45 -1.94 -0.55 -12.55
N PRO A 46 -2.37 -0.42 -13.82
CA PRO A 46 -1.46 -0.41 -14.97
C PRO A 46 -0.32 0.62 -14.81
N GLU A 47 0.92 0.24 -15.12
CA GLU A 47 2.08 1.14 -15.04
C GLU A 47 1.90 2.40 -15.91
N THR A 48 1.26 2.25 -17.07
CA THR A 48 0.99 3.35 -18.02
C THR A 48 0.10 4.44 -17.44
N ASP A 49 -0.66 4.12 -16.39
CA ASP A 49 -1.66 5.00 -15.83
C ASP A 49 -1.21 5.58 -14.48
N PHE A 50 0.01 5.26 -14.02
CA PHE A 50 0.55 5.67 -12.73
C PHE A 50 1.60 6.77 -12.89
N TYR A 51 1.43 7.86 -12.14
CA TYR A 51 2.33 9.01 -12.15
C TYR A 51 2.72 9.37 -10.72
N CYS A 52 4.00 9.56 -10.47
CA CYS A 52 4.53 9.82 -9.13
C CYS A 52 5.63 10.88 -9.18
N GLU A 53 5.60 11.81 -8.24
CA GLU A 53 6.54 12.90 -8.08
C GLU A 53 7.15 12.88 -6.66
N GLY A 54 8.38 13.40 -6.56
CA GLY A 54 9.15 13.46 -5.32
C GLY A 54 10.32 12.46 -5.27
N GLU A 55 11.15 12.58 -4.21
CA GLU A 55 12.39 11.79 -4.11
C GLU A 55 12.17 10.44 -3.43
N LEU A 56 12.14 9.38 -4.23
CA LEU A 56 11.96 8.02 -3.75
C LEU A 56 13.28 7.34 -3.37
N GLY A 57 13.26 6.61 -2.27
CA GLY A 57 14.17 5.49 -2.01
C GLY A 57 13.58 4.20 -2.58
N SER A 58 14.44 3.23 -2.83
CA SER A 58 14.00 1.89 -3.25
C SER A 58 14.79 0.78 -2.59
N TYR A 59 14.13 -0.38 -2.46
CA TYR A 59 14.75 -1.61 -1.98
C TYR A 59 14.12 -2.81 -2.70
N THR A 60 14.95 -3.66 -3.29
CA THR A 60 14.53 -4.90 -3.96
C THR A 60 14.80 -6.08 -3.02
N CYS A 61 13.74 -6.78 -2.61
CA CYS A 61 13.89 -8.00 -1.81
C CYS A 61 14.22 -9.22 -2.68
N GLU A 62 14.65 -10.31 -2.04
CA GLU A 62 15.05 -11.57 -2.71
C GLU A 62 13.96 -12.16 -3.61
N THR A 63 12.69 -11.85 -3.33
CA THR A 63 11.54 -12.24 -4.16
C THR A 63 11.33 -11.36 -5.40
N ASN A 64 12.34 -10.56 -5.78
CA ASN A 64 12.33 -9.61 -6.90
C ASN A 64 11.14 -8.63 -6.88
N VAL A 65 10.76 -8.19 -5.69
CA VAL A 65 9.82 -7.10 -5.50
C VAL A 65 10.59 -5.84 -5.09
N THR A 66 10.57 -4.85 -5.96
CA THR A 66 11.16 -3.54 -5.70
C THR A 66 10.13 -2.66 -5.01
N ARG A 67 10.44 -2.20 -3.80
CA ARG A 67 9.59 -1.33 -2.98
C ARG A 67 10.09 0.09 -3.07
N SER A 68 9.19 1.03 -3.30
CA SER A 68 9.49 2.46 -3.36
C SER A 68 8.88 3.18 -2.16
N PHE A 69 9.68 3.99 -1.49
CA PHE A 69 9.32 4.66 -0.24
C PHE A 69 9.84 6.09 -0.20
N CYS A 70 9.19 6.94 0.59
CA CYS A 70 9.69 8.29 0.86
C CYS A 70 10.96 8.21 1.71
N LYS A 71 12.07 8.83 1.28
CA LYS A 71 13.32 8.84 2.05
C LYS A 71 13.21 9.65 3.36
N ASN A 72 12.30 10.62 3.42
CA ASN A 72 12.12 11.46 4.60
C ASN A 72 11.28 10.76 5.69
N CYS A 73 10.04 10.37 5.37
CA CYS A 73 9.13 9.78 6.37
C CYS A 73 9.10 8.24 6.39
N GLY A 74 9.75 7.56 5.44
CA GLY A 74 9.79 6.10 5.38
C GLY A 74 8.52 5.42 4.86
N SER A 75 7.44 6.17 4.56
CA SER A 75 6.20 5.56 4.04
C SER A 75 6.47 4.81 2.74
N GLN A 76 6.09 3.54 2.70
CA GLN A 76 6.05 2.78 1.45
C GLN A 76 4.85 3.22 0.61
N VAL A 77 5.12 3.59 -0.64
CA VAL A 77 4.12 4.17 -1.52
C VAL A 77 3.62 3.12 -2.50
N PHE A 78 4.55 2.48 -3.22
CA PHE A 78 4.21 1.44 -4.19
C PHE A 78 5.31 0.40 -4.33
N SER A 79 5.06 -0.64 -5.11
CA SER A 79 6.03 -1.66 -5.47
C SER A 79 5.88 -2.08 -6.93
N ARG A 80 6.94 -2.65 -7.49
CA ARG A 80 6.97 -3.34 -8.79
C ARG A 80 7.54 -4.73 -8.59
N ALA A 81 7.00 -5.73 -9.28
CA ALA A 81 7.44 -7.12 -9.16
C ALA A 81 7.72 -7.70 -10.54
N GLU A 82 8.83 -8.42 -10.70
CA GLU A 82 9.15 -9.09 -11.96
C GLU A 82 8.09 -10.13 -12.38
N SER A 83 7.43 -10.76 -11.40
CA SER A 83 6.35 -11.72 -11.62
C SER A 83 5.03 -11.07 -12.07
N ALA A 84 4.91 -9.75 -12.00
CA ALA A 84 3.75 -8.98 -12.42
C ALA A 84 4.20 -7.75 -13.22
N PRO A 85 4.74 -7.96 -14.45
CA PRO A 85 5.23 -6.86 -15.27
C PRO A 85 4.06 -5.98 -15.76
N GLY A 86 4.34 -4.68 -15.95
CA GLY A 86 3.38 -3.73 -16.50
C GLY A 86 2.34 -3.20 -15.51
N VAL A 87 2.47 -3.51 -14.22
CA VAL A 87 1.58 -3.00 -13.16
C VAL A 87 2.36 -2.43 -11.97
N VAL A 88 1.73 -1.49 -11.28
CA VAL A 88 2.18 -0.88 -10.03
C VAL A 88 1.29 -1.38 -8.88
N LEU A 89 1.93 -1.81 -7.81
CA LEU A 89 1.29 -2.28 -6.58
C LEU A 89 1.30 -1.15 -5.54
N ILE A 90 0.25 -0.34 -5.49
CA ILE A 90 0.16 0.84 -4.60
C ILE A 90 -0.34 0.42 -3.22
N LYS A 91 0.28 0.91 -2.14
CA LYS A 91 -0.16 0.67 -0.76
C LYS A 91 -1.43 1.50 -0.48
N THR A 92 -2.49 0.88 0.06
CA THR A 92 -3.74 1.62 0.25
C THR A 92 -3.70 2.63 1.40
N GLY A 93 -2.78 2.45 2.35
CA GLY A 93 -2.63 3.36 3.50
C GLY A 93 -2.07 4.74 3.16
N VAL A 94 -1.64 4.97 1.92
CA VAL A 94 -1.14 6.27 1.42
C VAL A 94 -2.09 6.89 0.38
N LEU A 95 -3.27 6.31 0.18
CA LEU A 95 -4.30 6.89 -0.70
C LEU A 95 -5.02 8.03 0.02
N ASP A 96 -5.39 9.07 -0.72
CA ASP A 96 -6.19 10.17 -0.18
C ASP A 96 -7.63 9.71 0.09
N GLU A 97 -8.15 8.79 -0.72
CA GLU A 97 -9.46 8.17 -0.60
C GLU A 97 -9.35 6.64 -0.62
N GLN A 98 -10.21 5.96 0.13
CA GLN A 98 -10.23 4.50 0.11
C GLN A 98 -10.65 3.95 -1.26
N PRO A 99 -10.09 2.80 -1.71
CA PRO A 99 -10.54 2.16 -2.94
C PRO A 99 -12.04 1.88 -2.91
N LYS A 100 -12.72 2.06 -4.05
CA LYS A 100 -14.15 1.75 -4.19
C LYS A 100 -14.46 0.26 -4.34
N ILE A 101 -13.43 -0.53 -4.62
CA ILE A 101 -13.52 -1.98 -4.64
C ILE A 101 -13.16 -2.53 -3.26
N GLU A 102 -13.77 -3.65 -2.89
CA GLU A 102 -13.41 -4.41 -1.70
C GLU A 102 -12.20 -5.31 -1.98
N PRO A 103 -11.45 -5.71 -0.93
CA PRO A 103 -10.44 -6.76 -1.03
C PRO A 103 -10.98 -8.01 -1.73
N ASN A 104 -10.44 -8.33 -2.90
CA ASN A 104 -10.90 -9.43 -3.75
C ASN A 104 -9.84 -10.51 -3.95
N LEU A 105 -8.66 -10.37 -3.33
CA LEU A 105 -7.60 -11.37 -3.35
C LEU A 105 -6.83 -11.43 -2.02
N GLY A 106 -6.84 -12.59 -1.37
CA GLY A 106 -6.03 -12.86 -0.19
C GLY A 106 -4.82 -13.73 -0.53
N CYS A 107 -3.62 -13.29 -0.17
CA CYS A 107 -2.39 -13.99 -0.53
C CYS A 107 -1.58 -14.43 0.70
N TRP A 108 -1.00 -15.62 0.63
CA TRP A 108 -0.14 -16.21 1.68
C TRP A 108 -0.79 -16.27 3.08
N LYS A 109 -2.09 -16.57 3.13
CA LYS A 109 -2.91 -16.61 4.35
C LYS A 109 -2.35 -17.48 5.48
N LYS A 110 -1.52 -18.49 5.19
CA LYS A 110 -0.86 -19.32 6.22
C LYS A 110 -0.02 -18.49 7.20
N SER A 111 0.51 -17.35 6.75
CA SER A 111 1.31 -16.43 7.57
C SER A 111 0.46 -15.36 8.28
N LYS A 112 -0.87 -15.36 8.09
CA LYS A 112 -1.78 -14.45 8.79
C LYS A 112 -1.67 -14.73 10.31
N PRO A 113 -1.38 -13.72 11.15
CA PRO A 113 -1.39 -13.91 12.59
C PRO A 113 -2.77 -14.38 13.07
N GLY A 114 -2.80 -15.38 13.95
CA GLY A 114 -4.06 -15.98 14.42
C GLY A 114 -4.99 -15.00 15.15
N TRP A 115 -4.42 -13.97 15.77
CA TRP A 115 -5.16 -12.90 16.44
C TRP A 115 -5.74 -11.85 15.49
N LEU A 116 -5.35 -11.85 14.21
CA LEU A 116 -5.79 -10.82 13.26
C LEU A 116 -7.23 -11.09 12.80
N ASN A 117 -8.17 -10.74 13.65
CA ASN A 117 -9.56 -10.46 13.31
C ASN A 117 -9.89 -9.19 14.09
N ILE A 118 -9.94 -8.04 13.40
CA ILE A 118 -10.10 -6.75 14.05
C ILE A 118 -11.56 -6.56 14.40
N GLU A 119 -11.87 -6.66 15.68
CA GLU A 119 -13.05 -6.07 16.32
C GLU A 119 -12.55 -4.84 17.08
N HIS A 120 -13.22 -3.70 16.92
CA HIS A 120 -12.80 -2.48 17.62
C HIS A 120 -13.17 -2.57 19.12
N PRO A 121 -12.27 -2.15 20.04
CA PRO A 121 -12.61 -2.09 21.46
C PRO A 121 -13.69 -1.02 21.73
N GLU A 122 -14.30 -1.02 22.91
CA GLU A 122 -15.31 0.00 23.28
C GLU A 122 -14.73 1.43 23.37
N ASN A 123 -13.45 1.55 23.71
CA ASN A 123 -12.77 2.84 23.83
C ASN A 123 -12.05 3.19 22.52
N THR A 124 -12.71 3.97 21.68
CA THR A 124 -12.20 4.40 20.36
C THR A 124 -12.15 5.91 20.22
N PHE A 125 -11.35 6.37 19.26
CA PHE A 125 -11.39 7.73 18.74
C PHE A 125 -11.85 7.66 17.28
N ASP A 126 -12.72 8.58 16.86
CA ASP A 126 -13.26 8.60 15.50
C ASP A 126 -12.29 9.23 14.49
N GLU A 127 -11.42 10.14 14.95
CA GLU A 127 -10.55 10.94 14.10
C GLU A 127 -9.10 11.00 14.61
N ASN A 128 -8.19 11.33 13.71
CA ASN A 128 -6.80 11.62 14.05
C ASN A 128 -6.72 12.82 15.01
N PRO A 129 -5.70 12.86 15.89
CA PRO A 129 -5.48 14.04 16.72
C PRO A 129 -5.21 15.27 15.85
N VAL A 130 -5.95 16.35 16.08
CA VAL A 130 -5.66 17.65 15.49
C VAL A 130 -4.44 18.22 16.24
N LEU A 131 -3.31 18.31 15.54
CA LEU A 131 -2.17 19.07 16.04
C LEU A 131 -2.55 20.56 15.92
N GLY A 132 -2.66 21.24 17.06
CA GLY A 132 -2.99 22.66 17.15
C GLY A 132 -1.89 23.57 16.65
#